data_AF-A0A4U1KWV2-F1
#
_entry.id   AF-A0A4U1KWV2-F1
#
_cell.length_a   1.000
_cell.length_b   1.000
_cell.length_c   1.000
_cell.angle_alpha   90.00
_cell.angle_beta   90.00
_cell.angle_gamma   90.00
#
_symmetry.space_group_name_H-M   'P 1'
#
loop_
_entity.id
_entity.type
_entity.pdbx_description
1 polymer ?
#
loop_
_entity_poly.entity_id
_entity_poly.type
_entity_poly.pdbx_seq_one_letter_code
_entity_poly.pdbx_strand_id
1 'polypeptide(L)'
;QAALRSQHLVYLCTFGKAVGVAGAGVIAHETVIEWLLQRARPYIFTTAAPPADAHTVSASLSLIAGEEGHARRRHLSALIEHTRETLRLTRWRPIDSDTAVQPLVIGGNQQTLALAARLDAEGLWVPAIRPPTVPVDTSRLRISLSVGHTFADLEQLRTALVKAGEMP
;
A
#
# COMPACT_ATOMS: atom_id res chain seq x y z
N GLN A 1 -3.43 -0.65 24.37
CA GLN A 1 -3.24 -1.97 23.74
C GLN A 1 -2.08 -2.67 24.44
N ALA A 2 -2.29 -3.87 24.98
CA ALA A 2 -1.19 -4.66 25.52
C ALA A 2 -0.23 -5.01 24.37
N ALA A 3 1.03 -4.60 24.48
CA ALA A 3 2.05 -4.99 23.52
C ALA A 3 2.20 -6.51 23.57
N LEU A 4 1.96 -7.19 22.45
CA LEU A 4 2.25 -8.63 22.32
C LEU A 4 3.74 -8.84 22.64
N ARG A 5 4.03 -9.65 23.65
CA ARG A 5 5.40 -10.00 24.06
C ARG A 5 5.54 -11.52 24.05
N SER A 6 6.42 -12.03 23.20
CA SER A 6 6.74 -13.45 23.11
C SER A 6 8.14 -13.62 22.54
N GLN A 7 8.91 -14.57 23.07
CA GLN A 7 10.22 -14.95 22.52
C GLN A 7 10.10 -15.64 21.15
N HIS A 8 8.90 -16.08 20.78
CA HIS A 8 8.61 -16.72 19.49
C HIS A 8 8.09 -15.73 18.44
N LEU A 9 7.98 -14.44 18.77
CA LEU A 9 7.52 -13.44 17.81
C LEU A 9 8.67 -13.03 16.88
N VAL A 10 8.45 -13.23 15.58
CA VAL A 10 9.35 -12.78 14.50
C VAL A 10 8.56 -11.84 13.61
N TYR A 11 8.98 -10.59 13.55
CA TYR A 11 8.35 -9.56 12.74
C TYR A 11 9.24 -9.25 11.54
N LEU A 12 8.67 -9.38 10.34
CA LEU A 12 9.33 -9.01 9.08
C LEU A 12 8.76 -7.70 8.57
N CYS A 13 9.63 -6.78 8.20
CA CYS A 13 9.25 -5.51 7.59
C CYS A 13 10.05 -5.21 6.33
N THR A 14 9.48 -4.40 5.45
CA THR A 14 10.17 -3.87 4.27
C THR A 14 10.38 -2.38 4.43
N PHE A 15 11.52 -1.90 3.94
CA PHE A 15 11.83 -0.48 3.89
C PHE A 15 11.44 0.15 2.54
N GLY A 16 11.06 -0.66 1.54
CA GLY A 16 10.65 -0.21 0.20
C GLY A 16 9.17 0.21 0.06
N LYS A 17 8.47 0.50 1.15
CA LYS A 17 7.08 0.96 1.15
C LYS A 17 6.94 2.28 1.90
N ALA A 18 6.23 2.31 3.03
CA ALA A 18 6.00 3.53 3.80
C ALA A 18 7.28 4.16 4.35
N VAL A 19 8.34 3.37 4.55
CA VAL A 19 9.67 3.87 4.94
C VAL A 19 10.37 4.61 3.79
N GLY A 20 10.01 4.34 2.53
CA GLY A 20 10.47 5.11 1.36
C GLY A 20 11.92 4.92 0.96
N VAL A 21 12.57 3.82 1.35
CA VAL A 21 13.98 3.52 1.00
C VAL A 21 14.04 2.14 0.31
N ALA A 22 14.98 1.29 0.68
CA ALA A 22 15.16 -0.05 0.14
C ALA A 22 15.58 -1.03 1.26
N GLY A 23 15.36 -2.32 1.02
CA GLY A 23 15.70 -3.38 1.95
C GLY A 23 14.55 -3.85 2.83
N ALA A 24 14.90 -4.63 3.85
CA ALA A 24 13.99 -5.28 4.78
C ALA A 24 14.68 -5.51 6.13
N GLY A 25 13.87 -5.70 7.17
CA GLY A 25 14.34 -5.98 8.53
C GLY A 25 13.61 -7.15 9.16
N VAL A 26 14.29 -7.79 10.12
CA VAL A 26 13.71 -8.80 11.02
C VAL A 26 13.85 -8.28 12.44
N ILE A 27 12.74 -8.24 13.17
CA ILE A 27 12.69 -7.90 14.60
C ILE A 27 12.22 -9.15 15.34
N ALA A 28 13.07 -9.71 16.19
CA ALA A 28 12.82 -10.95 16.91
C ALA A 28 13.60 -11.00 18.22
N HIS A 29 13.40 -12.06 19.01
CA HIS A 29 14.23 -12.35 20.19
C HIS A 29 15.72 -12.49 19.79
N GLU A 30 16.63 -12.09 20.66
CA GLU A 30 18.08 -12.12 20.41
C GLU A 30 18.58 -13.49 19.93
N THR A 31 18.08 -14.59 20.51
CA THR A 31 18.41 -15.95 20.10
C THR A 31 18.04 -16.25 18.65
N VAL A 32 16.92 -15.71 18.17
CA VAL A 32 16.49 -15.87 16.77
C VAL A 32 17.38 -15.03 15.86
N ILE A 33 17.69 -13.79 16.25
CA ILE A 33 18.59 -12.92 15.49
C ILE A 33 19.98 -13.55 15.36
N GLU A 34 20.57 -14.03 16.45
CA GLU A 34 21.87 -14.70 16.45
C GLU A 34 21.88 -15.93 15.55
N TRP A 35 20.83 -16.77 15.63
CA TRP A 35 20.70 -17.91 14.76
C TRP A 35 20.60 -17.52 13.27
N LEU A 36 19.85 -16.45 12.94
CA LEU A 36 19.74 -15.94 11.57
C LEU A 36 21.09 -15.41 11.07
N LEU A 37 21.85 -14.67 11.87
CA LEU A 37 23.17 -14.18 11.51
C LEU A 37 24.13 -15.33 11.14
N GLN A 38 24.02 -16.47 11.82
CA GLN A 38 24.87 -17.63 11.59
C GLN A 38 24.38 -18.58 10.49
N ARG A 39 23.08 -18.62 10.19
CA ARG A 39 22.47 -19.64 9.31
C ARG A 39 21.79 -19.10 8.05
N ALA A 40 21.37 -17.83 8.04
CA ALA A 40 20.60 -17.28 6.92
C ALA A 40 21.49 -16.97 5.73
N ARG A 41 21.60 -17.93 4.79
CA ARG A 41 22.34 -17.77 3.54
C ARG A 41 22.03 -16.46 2.78
N PRO A 42 20.75 -15.99 2.66
CA PRO A 42 20.45 -14.73 1.99
C PRO A 42 21.00 -13.49 2.69
N TYR A 43 21.32 -13.57 3.98
CA TYR A 43 21.97 -12.50 4.73
C TYR A 43 23.50 -12.62 4.68
N ILE A 44 24.04 -13.84 4.80
CA ILE A 44 25.49 -14.11 4.83
C ILE A 44 26.14 -13.91 3.46
N PHE A 45 25.47 -14.33 2.39
CA PHE A 45 26.02 -14.33 1.02
C PHE A 45 25.41 -13.21 0.17
N THR A 46 25.30 -12.02 0.74
CA THR A 46 24.90 -10.80 0.03
C THR A 46 25.77 -9.63 0.45
N THR A 47 25.88 -8.62 -0.40
CA THR A 47 26.49 -7.33 -0.03
C THR A 47 25.62 -6.63 1.02
N ALA A 48 26.26 -6.07 2.05
CA ALA A 48 25.57 -5.27 3.06
C ALA A 48 24.89 -4.04 2.44
N ALA A 49 23.83 -3.56 3.09
CA ALA A 49 23.14 -2.35 2.67
C ALA A 49 24.11 -1.13 2.68
N PRO A 50 24.03 -0.23 1.68
CA PRO A 50 24.81 1.00 1.70
C PRO A 50 24.62 1.81 2.99
N PRO A 51 25.68 2.38 3.58
CA PRO A 51 25.56 3.19 4.81
C PRO A 51 24.57 4.35 4.69
N ALA A 52 24.48 4.97 3.51
CA ALA A 52 23.52 6.03 3.22
C ALA A 52 22.06 5.55 3.33
N ASP A 53 21.76 4.34 2.84
CA ASP A 53 20.43 3.75 2.94
C ASP A 53 20.09 3.42 4.39
N ALA A 54 21.03 2.86 5.14
CA ALA A 54 20.84 2.57 6.57
C ALA A 54 20.55 3.84 7.38
N HIS A 55 21.28 4.93 7.13
CA HIS A 55 21.03 6.22 7.76
C HIS A 55 19.65 6.79 7.36
N THR A 56 19.30 6.73 6.08
CA THR A 56 18.01 7.21 5.58
C THR A 56 16.84 6.43 6.17
N VAL A 57 16.97 5.10 6.32
CA VAL A 57 15.98 4.27 7.02
C VAL A 57 15.83 4.71 8.47
N SER A 58 16.94 4.94 9.18
CA SER A 58 16.88 5.42 10.56
C SER A 58 16.16 6.78 10.67
N ALA A 59 16.46 7.73 9.79
CA ALA A 59 15.81 9.02 9.76
C ALA A 59 14.31 8.91 9.44
N SER A 60 13.95 8.11 8.44
CA SER A 60 12.56 7.85 8.06
C SER A 60 11.76 7.22 9.20
N LEU A 61 12.33 6.24 9.90
CA LEU A 61 11.68 5.63 11.07
C LEU A 61 11.46 6.63 12.20
N SER A 62 12.42 7.53 12.46
CA SER A 62 12.24 8.61 13.43
C SER A 62 11.10 9.55 13.06
N LEU A 63 10.98 9.93 11.78
CA LEU A 63 9.85 10.75 11.29
C LEU A 63 8.52 10.02 11.42
N ILE A 64 8.48 8.73 11.06
CA ILE A 64 7.28 7.88 11.18
C ILE A 64 6.83 7.76 12.65
N ALA A 65 7.78 7.62 13.58
CA ALA A 65 7.50 7.50 15.01
C ALA A 65 7.15 8.84 15.68
N GLY A 66 7.57 9.97 15.11
CA GLY A 66 7.33 11.31 15.64
C GLY A 66 5.96 11.90 15.31
N GLU A 67 5.74 13.13 15.80
CA GLU A 67 4.51 13.91 15.60
C GLU A 67 4.13 14.07 14.13
N GLU A 68 5.12 14.28 13.25
CA GLU A 68 4.89 14.40 11.82
C GLU A 68 4.28 13.11 11.24
N GLY A 69 4.83 11.94 11.60
CA GLY A 69 4.29 10.65 11.22
C GLY A 69 2.86 10.44 11.74
N HIS A 70 2.56 10.90 12.96
CA HIS A 70 1.21 10.86 13.50
C HIS A 70 0.24 11.75 12.72
N ALA A 71 0.63 12.98 12.39
CA ALA A 71 -0.18 13.89 11.57
C ALA A 71 -0.45 13.31 10.17
N ARG A 72 0.60 12.79 9.53
CA ARG A 72 0.53 12.10 8.22
C ARG A 72 -0.45 10.92 8.24
N ARG A 73 -0.42 10.09 9.29
CA ARG A 73 -1.38 8.98 9.45
C ARG A 73 -2.82 9.45 9.63
N ARG A 74 -3.05 10.51 10.42
CA ARG A 74 -4.41 11.09 10.58
C ARG A 74 -4.97 11.60 9.25
N HIS A 75 -4.15 12.32 8.47
CA HIS A 75 -4.54 12.77 7.13
C HIS A 75 -4.85 11.59 6.21
N LEU A 76 -3.98 10.58 6.17
CA LEU A 76 -4.21 9.37 5.36
C LEU A 76 -5.49 8.63 5.76
N SER A 77 -5.80 8.53 7.05
CA SER A 77 -7.07 7.96 7.53
C SER A 77 -8.28 8.74 7.02
N ALA A 78 -8.22 10.08 6.99
CA ALA A 78 -9.31 10.89 6.44
C ALA A 78 -9.49 10.68 4.92
N LEU A 79 -8.39 10.56 4.17
CA LEU A 79 -8.42 10.22 2.75
C LEU A 79 -9.01 8.81 2.51
N ILE A 80 -8.66 7.84 3.37
CA ILE A 80 -9.18 6.47 3.31
C ILE A 80 -10.69 6.48 3.49
N GLU A 81 -11.22 7.12 4.53
CA GLU A 81 -12.66 7.18 4.77
C GLU A 81 -13.41 7.86 3.63
N HIS A 82 -12.92 9.01 3.17
CA HIS A 82 -13.53 9.71 2.03
C HIS A 82 -13.54 8.85 0.76
N THR A 83 -12.45 8.10 0.50
CA THR A 83 -12.37 7.20 -0.65
C THR A 83 -13.34 6.03 -0.50
N ARG A 84 -13.46 5.44 0.70
CA ARG A 84 -14.41 4.35 0.99
C ARG A 84 -15.84 4.77 0.70
N GLU A 85 -16.24 5.96 1.15
CA GLU A 85 -17.56 6.54 0.87
C GLU A 85 -17.76 6.78 -0.63
N THR A 86 -16.77 7.40 -1.28
CA THR A 86 -16.77 7.68 -2.72
C THR A 86 -16.99 6.43 -3.57
N LEU A 87 -16.26 5.35 -3.29
CA LEU A 87 -16.30 4.14 -4.09
C LEU A 87 -17.65 3.40 -3.99
N ARG A 88 -18.36 3.54 -2.87
CA ARG A 88 -19.72 2.99 -2.68
C ARG A 88 -20.76 3.64 -3.59
N LEU A 89 -20.48 4.82 -4.14
CA LEU A 89 -21.37 5.52 -5.07
C LEU A 89 -21.18 5.08 -6.53
N THR A 90 -20.16 4.27 -6.81
CA THR A 90 -19.90 3.76 -8.17
C THR A 90 -20.73 2.51 -8.45
N ARG A 91 -20.92 2.16 -9.73
CA ARG A 91 -21.63 0.91 -10.12
C ARG A 91 -20.83 -0.36 -9.82
N TRP A 92 -19.55 -0.23 -9.51
CA TRP A 92 -18.65 -1.37 -9.27
C TRP A 92 -18.62 -1.74 -7.79
N ARG A 93 -18.02 -2.89 -7.47
CA ARG A 93 -18.06 -3.43 -6.12
C ARG A 93 -16.78 -3.06 -5.35
N PRO A 94 -16.81 -2.12 -4.39
CA PRO A 94 -15.67 -1.90 -3.50
C PRO A 94 -15.46 -3.09 -2.57
N ILE A 95 -14.21 -3.33 -2.19
CA ILE A 95 -13.86 -4.21 -1.07
C ILE A 95 -13.70 -3.34 0.17
N ASP A 96 -14.34 -3.74 1.27
CA ASP A 96 -14.18 -3.07 2.55
C ASP A 96 -12.71 -3.14 2.99
N SER A 97 -12.03 -2.01 2.98
CA SER A 97 -10.60 -1.88 3.32
C SER A 97 -10.38 -0.64 4.18
N ASP A 98 -9.87 -0.82 5.39
CA ASP A 98 -9.45 0.24 6.30
C ASP A 98 -7.99 0.70 6.06
N THR A 99 -7.36 0.14 5.02
CA THR A 99 -5.95 0.41 4.69
C THR A 99 -5.81 1.48 3.61
N ALA A 100 -4.59 1.96 3.37
CA ALA A 100 -4.32 2.89 2.26
C ALA A 100 -4.55 2.28 0.87
N VAL A 101 -4.78 0.97 0.76
CA VAL A 101 -5.12 0.32 -0.51
C VAL A 101 -6.62 0.09 -0.56
N GLN A 102 -7.29 0.69 -1.55
CA GLN A 102 -8.73 0.65 -1.75
C GLN A 102 -9.05 -0.13 -3.04
N PRO A 103 -9.39 -1.43 -2.96
CA PRO A 103 -9.67 -2.24 -4.14
C PRO A 103 -11.09 -2.02 -4.65
N LEU A 104 -11.24 -1.81 -5.96
CA LEU A 104 -12.54 -1.70 -6.64
C LEU A 104 -12.69 -2.83 -7.66
N VAL A 105 -13.54 -3.82 -7.37
CA VAL A 105 -13.76 -4.99 -8.22
C VAL A 105 -14.62 -4.60 -9.41
N ILE A 106 -14.05 -4.78 -10.60
CA ILE A 106 -14.71 -4.51 -11.89
C ILE A 106 -15.26 -5.81 -12.47
N GLY A 107 -14.53 -6.91 -12.31
CA GLY A 107 -14.91 -8.24 -12.79
C GLY A 107 -13.98 -8.72 -13.91
N GLY A 108 -14.40 -8.49 -15.16
CA GLY A 108 -13.68 -8.96 -16.34
C GLY A 108 -12.34 -8.25 -16.58
N ASN A 109 -11.35 -9.00 -17.08
CA ASN A 109 -10.00 -8.47 -17.37
C ASN A 109 -10.03 -7.33 -18.39
N GLN A 110 -10.72 -7.50 -19.52
CA GLN A 110 -10.79 -6.50 -20.58
C GLN A 110 -11.45 -5.20 -20.10
N GLN A 111 -12.56 -5.31 -19.37
CA GLN A 111 -13.27 -4.16 -18.78
C GLN A 111 -12.38 -3.41 -17.79
N THR A 112 -11.64 -4.14 -16.95
CA THR A 112 -10.72 -3.53 -15.96
C THR A 112 -9.59 -2.77 -16.65
N LEU A 113 -9.00 -3.34 -17.71
CA LEU A 113 -7.93 -2.69 -18.49
C LEU A 113 -8.46 -1.47 -19.26
N ALA A 114 -9.63 -1.57 -19.87
CA ALA A 114 -10.26 -0.45 -20.56
C ALA A 114 -10.55 0.70 -19.58
N LEU A 115 -11.05 0.40 -18.38
CA LEU A 115 -11.29 1.41 -17.36
C LEU A 115 -9.97 2.06 -16.89
N ALA A 116 -8.93 1.25 -16.62
CA ALA A 116 -7.62 1.78 -16.22
C ALA A 116 -7.02 2.71 -17.30
N ALA A 117 -7.11 2.33 -18.58
CA ALA A 117 -6.63 3.16 -19.68
C ALA A 117 -7.42 4.47 -19.83
N ARG A 118 -8.74 4.44 -19.56
CA ARG A 118 -9.57 5.66 -19.56
C ARG A 118 -9.21 6.60 -18.42
N LEU A 119 -9.00 6.06 -17.22
CA LEU A 119 -8.55 6.87 -16.08
C LEU A 119 -7.18 7.49 -16.37
N ASP A 120 -6.26 6.73 -16.97
CA ASP A 120 -4.94 7.22 -17.36
C ASP A 120 -5.02 8.39 -18.37
N ALA A 121 -5.92 8.30 -19.35
CA ALA A 121 -6.21 9.39 -20.29
C ALA A 121 -6.80 10.65 -19.62
N GLU A 122 -7.40 10.51 -18.44
CA GLU A 122 -7.89 11.61 -17.60
C GLU A 122 -6.85 12.04 -16.54
N GLY A 123 -5.60 11.57 -16.65
CA GLY A 123 -4.49 11.92 -15.75
C GLY A 123 -4.48 11.12 -14.43
N LEU A 124 -5.28 10.06 -14.32
CA LEU A 124 -5.42 9.23 -13.13
C LEU A 124 -4.79 7.85 -13.34
N TRP A 125 -3.57 7.68 -12.85
CA TRP A 125 -2.90 6.38 -12.92
C TRP A 125 -3.39 5.43 -11.82
N VAL A 126 -4.35 4.56 -12.17
CA VAL A 126 -4.91 3.54 -11.26
C VAL A 126 -4.68 2.13 -11.82
N PRO A 127 -3.69 1.37 -11.29
CA PRO A 127 -3.34 0.07 -11.83
C PRO A 127 -4.46 -0.97 -11.78
N ALA A 128 -4.64 -1.69 -12.89
CA ALA A 128 -5.46 -2.89 -12.97
C ALA A 128 -4.72 -4.13 -12.44
N ILE A 129 -5.33 -4.85 -11.50
CA ILE A 129 -4.86 -6.14 -11.00
C ILE A 129 -5.76 -7.23 -11.56
N ARG A 130 -5.14 -8.24 -12.17
CA ARG A 130 -5.78 -9.29 -12.98
C ARG A 130 -5.16 -10.66 -12.71
N PRO A 131 -5.78 -11.77 -13.12
CA PRO A 131 -5.17 -13.09 -13.04
C PRO A 131 -3.76 -13.14 -13.64
N PRO A 132 -2.84 -13.95 -13.06
CA PRO A 132 -3.04 -14.89 -11.96
C PRO A 132 -2.99 -14.25 -10.55
N THR A 133 -2.74 -12.94 -10.44
CA THR A 133 -2.59 -12.24 -9.15
C THR A 133 -3.88 -12.19 -8.34
N VAL A 134 -5.03 -12.21 -9.01
CA VAL A 134 -6.36 -12.33 -8.40
C VAL A 134 -7.16 -13.43 -9.11
N PRO A 135 -8.16 -14.05 -8.46
CA PRO A 135 -9.03 -15.04 -9.10
C PRO A 135 -9.68 -14.50 -10.39
N VAL A 136 -9.97 -15.42 -11.31
CA VAL A 136 -10.74 -15.13 -12.54
C VAL A 136 -12.06 -14.42 -12.19
N ASP A 137 -12.48 -13.51 -13.05
CA ASP A 137 -13.68 -12.66 -12.90
C ASP A 137 -13.69 -11.77 -11.64
N THR A 138 -12.54 -11.57 -10.99
CA THR A 138 -12.37 -10.63 -9.88
C THR A 138 -11.28 -9.58 -10.14
N SER A 139 -11.04 -9.28 -11.42
CA SER A 139 -10.14 -8.21 -11.83
C SER A 139 -10.61 -6.89 -11.25
N ARG A 140 -9.66 -6.08 -10.81
CA ARG A 140 -9.95 -4.91 -9.97
C ARG A 140 -8.97 -3.78 -10.22
N LEU A 141 -9.42 -2.56 -9.99
CA LEU A 141 -8.52 -1.43 -9.82
C LEU A 141 -7.95 -1.45 -8.40
N ARG A 142 -6.65 -1.15 -8.27
CA ARG A 142 -5.97 -0.99 -6.98
C ARG A 142 -5.65 0.48 -6.75
N ILE A 143 -6.58 1.19 -6.12
CA ILE A 143 -6.37 2.58 -5.71
C ILE A 143 -5.45 2.56 -4.49
N SER A 144 -4.28 3.20 -4.59
CA SER A 144 -3.28 3.21 -3.52
C SER A 144 -3.05 4.65 -3.06
N LEU A 145 -3.64 4.97 -1.90
CA LEU A 145 -3.58 6.30 -1.32
C LEU A 145 -2.21 6.54 -0.67
N SER A 146 -1.82 7.80 -0.69
CA SER A 146 -0.64 8.33 -0.01
C SER A 146 -1.00 9.68 0.60
N VAL A 147 -0.19 10.14 1.56
CA VAL A 147 -0.37 11.46 2.18
C VAL A 147 -0.21 12.63 1.20
N GLY A 148 0.34 12.38 0.00
CA GLY A 148 0.46 13.39 -1.04
C GLY A 148 -0.85 13.64 -1.80
N HIS A 149 -1.86 12.78 -1.65
CA HIS A 149 -3.17 13.01 -2.25
C HIS A 149 -3.96 14.05 -1.46
N THR A 150 -4.75 14.82 -2.19
CA THR A 150 -5.68 15.82 -1.69
C THR A 150 -7.12 15.34 -1.89
N PHE A 151 -8.07 15.97 -1.20
CA PHE A 151 -9.49 15.72 -1.45
C PHE A 151 -9.93 16.08 -2.88
N ALA A 152 -9.25 17.04 -3.51
CA ALA A 152 -9.51 17.38 -4.92
C ALA A 152 -9.12 16.24 -5.86
N ASP A 153 -8.01 15.53 -5.59
CA ASP A 153 -7.62 14.35 -6.36
C ASP A 153 -8.67 13.22 -6.22
N LEU A 154 -9.22 13.04 -5.02
CA LEU A 154 -10.27 12.05 -4.77
C LEU A 154 -11.58 12.41 -5.48
N GLU A 155 -11.90 13.71 -5.56
CA GLU A 155 -13.07 14.20 -6.27
C GLU A 155 -12.93 14.06 -7.80
N GLN A 156 -11.73 14.27 -8.34
CA GLN A 156 -11.42 13.97 -9.74
C GLN A 156 -11.57 12.48 -10.01
N LEU A 157 -11.04 11.61 -9.14
CA LEU A 157 -11.21 10.16 -9.23
C LEU A 157 -12.69 9.76 -9.20
N ARG A 158 -13.47 10.33 -8.28
CA ARG A 158 -14.93 10.10 -8.19
C ARG A 158 -15.61 10.43 -9.50
N THR A 159 -15.37 11.64 -10.02
CA THR A 159 -15.99 12.13 -11.25
C THR A 159 -15.66 11.24 -12.43
N ALA A 160 -14.40 10.86 -12.59
CA ALA A 160 -13.95 9.97 -13.66
C ALA A 160 -14.59 8.58 -13.56
N LEU A 161 -14.69 8.01 -12.35
CA LEU A 161 -15.32 6.70 -12.13
C LEU A 161 -16.83 6.74 -12.41
N VAL A 162 -17.55 7.75 -11.93
CA VAL A 162 -19.00 7.89 -12.18
C VAL A 162 -19.27 8.02 -13.68
N LYS A 163 -18.59 8.95 -14.35
CA LYS A 163 -18.67 9.15 -15.80
C LYS A 163 -18.34 7.87 -16.57
N ALA A 164 -17.33 7.11 -16.13
CA ALA A 164 -16.98 5.86 -16.77
C ALA A 164 -18.01 4.76 -16.55
N GLY A 165 -18.76 4.82 -15.43
CA GLY A 165 -19.80 3.87 -15.11
C GLY A 165 -21.13 4.11 -15.83
N GLU A 166 -21.43 5.33 -16.27
CA GLU A 166 -22.64 5.69 -17.02
C GLU A 166 -22.57 5.27 -18.49
N MET A 167 -21.37 5.04 -19.03
CA MET A 167 -21.21 4.54 -20.38
C MET A 167 -21.45 3.02 -20.44
N PRO A 168 -22.13 2.53 -21.49
CA PRO A 168 -22.42 1.10 -21.66
C PRO A 168 -21.16 0.24 -21.68
#